data_AF-A0A2D9Y5C5-F1
#
_entry.id   AF-A0A2D9Y5C5-F1
#
_cell.length_a   1.000
_cell.length_b   1.000
_cell.length_c   1.000
_cell.angle_alpha   90.00
_cell.angle_beta   90.00
_cell.angle_gamma   90.00
#
_symmetry.space_group_name_H-M   'P 1'
#
loop_
_entity.id
_entity.type
_entity.pdbx_description
1 polymer ?
#
loop_
_entity_poly.entity_id
_entity_poly.type
_entity_poly.pdbx_seq_one_letter_code
_entity_poly.pdbx_strand_id
1 'polypeptide(L)'
;MRLSGQCDTRISWRATWVKCPRLQAQLKRDQIVRESKEFAFTKLFTCGKCGSGISAEEKWKQLKAGGSNRYVYYSCSRARDRNCKNKYIREKDLILQIISFIDEIDINELGMKKKLEDEMKRFNKFQRSVLGVTEKLETDEDTDIRNYAKYLLREGSTSEKRLLLSNLRSRIRYEDKELTLIG
;
A
#
# COMPACT_ATOMS: atom_id res chain seq x y z
N MET A 1 54.04 24.96 32.75
CA MET A 1 54.11 23.57 33.25
C MET A 1 53.95 22.63 32.07
N ARG A 2 54.82 21.62 32.00
CA ARG A 2 55.19 20.85 30.80
C ARG A 2 54.06 19.96 30.28
N LEU A 3 53.97 19.90 28.95
CA LEU A 3 53.44 18.78 28.18
C LEU A 3 54.27 17.53 28.47
N SER A 4 53.65 16.41 28.82
CA SER A 4 54.22 15.07 28.66
C SER A 4 53.22 13.96 28.98
N GLY A 5 53.09 13.00 28.08
CA GLY A 5 52.30 11.77 28.24
C GLY A 5 51.82 11.22 26.89
N GLN A 6 52.67 11.25 25.84
CA GLN A 6 53.25 10.04 25.25
C GLN A 6 52.24 8.90 24.99
N CYS A 7 51.69 8.87 23.77
CA CYS A 7 51.29 7.61 23.13
C CYS A 7 52.58 6.91 22.68
N ASP A 8 53.02 5.90 23.43
CA ASP A 8 54.12 5.04 23.02
C ASP A 8 53.57 3.88 22.19
N THR A 9 53.95 3.88 20.91
CA THR A 9 53.77 2.77 19.98
C THR A 9 54.94 1.80 20.11
N ARG A 10 54.78 0.70 20.85
CA ARG A 10 55.57 -0.51 20.59
C ARG A 10 54.84 -1.79 21.00
N ILE A 11 54.83 -2.70 20.04
CA ILE A 11 54.13 -3.98 20.00
C ILE A 11 54.69 -4.93 21.07
N SER A 12 53.81 -5.53 21.87
CA SER A 12 54.09 -6.79 22.59
C SER A 12 52.81 -7.62 22.64
N TRP A 13 52.87 -8.77 21.96
CA TRP A 13 51.83 -9.78 21.97
C TRP A 13 51.77 -10.42 23.35
N ARG A 14 50.72 -10.10 24.14
CA ARG A 14 50.14 -10.98 25.16
C ARG A 14 48.74 -10.51 25.48
N ALA A 15 47.80 -11.44 25.36
CA ALA A 15 46.39 -11.25 25.62
C ALA A 15 46.14 -10.69 27.02
N THR A 16 45.46 -9.56 27.13
CA THR A 16 44.52 -9.34 28.23
C THR A 16 43.44 -8.37 27.77
N TRP A 17 42.22 -8.88 27.68
CA TRP A 17 41.02 -8.14 27.39
C TRP A 17 40.77 -7.11 28.49
N VAL A 18 41.21 -5.87 28.30
CA VAL A 18 40.70 -4.74 29.10
C VAL A 18 39.29 -4.43 28.60
N LYS A 19 38.33 -5.13 29.20
CA LYS A 19 36.90 -4.94 28.97
C LYS A 19 36.50 -3.59 29.57
N CYS A 20 36.59 -2.52 28.79
CA CYS A 20 36.17 -1.18 29.20
C CYS A 20 34.63 -1.15 29.37
N PRO A 21 34.08 -1.01 30.60
CA PRO A 21 32.63 -1.21 30.84
C PRO A 21 31.74 -0.04 30.39
N ARG A 22 32.33 1.07 29.91
CA ARG A 22 31.60 2.32 29.67
C ARG A 22 31.13 2.53 28.22
N LEU A 23 31.46 1.60 27.31
CA LEU A 23 31.10 1.69 25.89
C LEU A 23 29.95 0.73 25.51
N GLN A 24 28.97 0.55 26.40
CA GLN A 24 27.72 -0.17 26.08
C GLN A 24 26.47 0.70 26.24
N ALA A 25 26.62 2.03 26.28
CA ALA A 25 25.49 2.95 26.39
C ALA A 25 24.91 3.43 25.05
N GLN A 26 25.35 2.90 23.89
CA GLN A 26 24.99 3.47 22.59
C GLN A 26 24.40 2.54 21.52
N LEU A 27 24.10 1.28 21.83
CA LEU A 27 23.44 0.41 20.85
C LEU A 27 22.42 -0.54 21.49
N LYS A 28 21.40 0.00 22.17
CA LYS A 28 20.11 -0.71 22.24
C LYS A 28 19.42 -0.51 20.89
N ARG A 29 19.85 -1.27 19.87
CA ARG A 29 19.05 -1.51 18.64
C ARG A 29 18.09 -2.69 18.85
N ASP A 30 17.71 -2.96 20.10
CA ASP A 30 16.90 -4.12 20.44
C ASP A 30 15.43 -3.68 20.43
N GLN A 31 14.67 -4.34 19.55
CA GLN A 31 13.28 -4.07 19.15
C GLN A 31 13.06 -2.93 18.15
N ILE A 32 13.61 -3.05 16.94
CA ILE A 32 12.84 -2.59 15.77
C ILE A 32 11.69 -3.58 15.58
N VAL A 33 10.57 -3.35 16.27
CA VAL A 33 9.31 -4.02 15.92
C VAL A 33 8.92 -3.49 14.55
N ARG A 34 9.24 -4.25 13.50
CA ARG A 34 8.79 -3.94 12.14
C ARG A 34 7.31 -4.31 12.07
N GLU A 35 6.44 -3.36 12.37
CA GLU A 35 5.04 -3.47 12.00
C GLU A 35 4.95 -3.54 10.47
N SER A 36 4.57 -4.71 9.94
CA SER A 36 4.32 -4.89 8.51
C SER A 36 2.99 -4.22 8.16
N LYS A 37 3.06 -2.93 7.79
CA LYS A 37 1.89 -2.22 7.27
C LYS A 37 1.53 -2.76 5.89
N GLU A 38 0.32 -3.28 5.74
CA GLU A 38 -0.20 -3.73 4.47
C GLU A 38 -0.92 -2.59 3.74
N PHE A 39 -0.51 -2.34 2.50
CA PHE A 39 -1.12 -1.33 1.62
C PHE A 39 -1.72 -1.99 0.40
N ALA A 40 -2.95 -1.65 0.03
CA ALA A 40 -3.73 -2.41 -0.95
C ALA A 40 -3.06 -2.45 -2.32
N PHE A 41 -2.52 -1.32 -2.76
CA PHE A 41 -2.07 -1.14 -4.14
C PHE A 41 -0.55 -1.24 -4.35
N THR A 42 0.19 -1.66 -3.32
CA THR A 42 1.63 -1.88 -3.45
C THR A 42 1.93 -3.01 -4.42
N LYS A 43 2.93 -2.80 -5.29
CA LYS A 43 3.34 -3.74 -6.35
C LYS A 43 2.24 -4.13 -7.35
N LEU A 44 1.08 -3.45 -7.32
CA LEU A 44 0.01 -3.63 -8.32
C LEU A 44 0.22 -2.76 -9.56
N PHE A 45 1.01 -1.70 -9.45
CA PHE A 45 1.23 -0.74 -10.52
C PHE A 45 2.70 -0.66 -10.89
N THR A 46 2.96 -0.34 -12.15
CA THR A 46 4.30 -0.11 -12.68
C THR A 46 4.50 1.37 -12.97
N CYS A 47 5.62 1.94 -12.54
CA CYS A 47 6.00 3.32 -12.84
C CYS A 47 6.27 3.48 -14.34
N GLY A 48 5.55 4.38 -15.01
CA GLY A 48 5.71 4.59 -16.45
C GLY A 48 7.07 5.17 -16.86
N LYS A 49 7.74 5.90 -15.95
CA LYS A 49 9.03 6.53 -16.24
C LYS A 49 10.24 5.60 -16.16
N CYS A 50 10.29 4.72 -15.16
CA CYS A 50 11.47 3.87 -14.92
C CYS A 50 11.16 2.37 -14.81
N GLY A 51 9.88 1.96 -14.91
CA GLY A 51 9.47 0.58 -14.78
C GLY A 51 9.59 -0.03 -13.37
N SER A 52 9.89 0.77 -12.35
CA SER A 52 9.89 0.30 -10.96
C SER A 52 8.47 0.08 -10.45
N GLY A 53 8.28 -0.78 -9.44
CA GLY A 53 6.99 -0.91 -8.77
C GLY A 53 6.61 0.33 -7.97
N ILE A 54 5.31 0.51 -7.70
CA ILE A 54 4.79 1.55 -6.82
C ILE A 54 4.74 1.04 -5.37
N SER A 55 5.22 1.89 -4.46
CA SER A 55 5.20 1.71 -3.00
C SER A 55 4.31 2.77 -2.34
N ALA A 56 3.96 2.55 -1.08
CA ALA A 56 3.13 3.47 -0.30
C ALA A 56 3.84 3.93 0.96
N GLU A 57 3.52 5.15 1.39
CA GLU A 57 3.96 5.75 2.64
C GLU A 57 2.76 6.36 3.36
N GLU A 58 2.71 6.19 4.67
CA GLU A 58 1.66 6.74 5.53
C GLU A 58 2.19 7.93 6.32
N LYS A 59 1.40 9.00 6.36
CA LYS A 59 1.69 10.22 7.14
C LYS A 59 0.50 10.57 8.02
N TRP A 60 0.79 10.83 9.29
CA TRP A 60 -0.18 11.27 10.29
C TRP A 60 -0.02 12.77 10.50
N LYS A 61 -1.14 13.51 10.49
CA LYS A 61 -1.16 14.94 10.81
C LYS A 61 -2.05 15.18 12.01
N GLN A 62 -1.50 15.82 13.04
CA GLN A 62 -2.27 16.22 14.21
C GLN A 62 -3.15 17.43 13.86
N LEU A 63 -4.41 17.38 14.28
CA LEU A 63 -5.39 18.43 14.15
C LEU A 63 -5.23 19.42 15.30
N LYS A 64 -5.48 20.71 15.04
CA LYS A 64 -5.44 21.76 16.06
C LYS A 64 -6.48 21.53 17.19
N ALA A 65 -7.57 20.83 16.89
CA ALA A 65 -8.66 20.56 17.82
C ALA A 65 -8.50 19.25 18.63
N GLY A 66 -7.34 18.59 18.58
CA GLY A 66 -7.10 17.34 19.30
C GLY A 66 -7.63 16.11 18.53
N GLY A 67 -6.81 15.60 17.62
CA GLY A 67 -7.09 14.40 16.82
C GLY A 67 -6.00 14.19 15.78
N SER A 68 -6.00 13.05 15.06
CA SER A 68 -5.02 12.81 14.00
C SER A 68 -5.67 12.33 12.70
N ASN A 69 -5.25 12.91 11.58
CA ASN A 69 -5.67 12.50 10.25
C ASN A 69 -4.59 11.65 9.58
N ARG A 70 -5.00 10.47 9.10
CA ARG A 70 -4.17 9.52 8.36
C ARG A 70 -4.20 9.84 6.87
N TYR A 71 -3.02 9.92 6.24
CA TYR A 71 -2.88 10.09 4.80
C TYR A 71 -1.95 9.02 4.23
N VAL A 72 -2.39 8.32 3.19
CA VAL A 72 -1.57 7.36 2.45
C VAL A 72 -1.21 7.95 1.10
N TYR A 73 0.08 7.92 0.77
CA TYR A 73 0.64 8.40 -0.48
C TYR A 73 1.29 7.25 -1.23
N TYR A 74 1.04 7.16 -2.52
CA TYR A 74 1.66 6.20 -3.42
C TYR A 74 2.70 6.89 -4.29
N SER A 75 3.83 6.22 -4.51
CA SER A 75 4.93 6.72 -5.33
C SER A 75 5.84 5.64 -5.87
N CYS A 76 6.64 6.00 -6.86
CA CYS A 76 7.67 5.11 -7.39
C CYS A 76 8.64 4.68 -6.27
N SER A 77 8.84 3.37 -6.14
CA SER A 77 9.84 2.79 -5.21
C SER A 77 11.28 3.13 -5.56
N ARG A 78 11.54 3.66 -6.77
CA ARG A 78 12.88 4.04 -7.26
C ARG A 78 13.87 2.88 -7.25
N ALA A 79 13.37 1.65 -7.38
CA ALA A 79 14.18 0.43 -7.37
C ALA A 79 15.09 0.33 -8.60
N ARG A 80 14.60 0.73 -9.78
CA ARG A 80 15.36 0.75 -11.04
C ARG A 80 16.07 2.07 -11.31
N ASP A 81 15.43 3.20 -10.96
CA ASP A 81 16.00 4.54 -11.10
C ASP A 81 15.84 5.34 -9.80
N ARG A 82 16.96 5.64 -9.16
CA ARG A 82 17.04 6.41 -7.91
C ARG A 82 16.60 7.87 -8.08
N ASN A 83 16.70 8.41 -9.29
CA ASN A 83 16.39 9.81 -9.60
C ASN A 83 15.03 9.98 -10.29
N CYS A 84 14.17 8.96 -10.22
CA CYS A 84 12.86 9.00 -10.86
C CYS A 84 12.04 10.20 -10.36
N LYS A 85 11.70 11.10 -11.29
CA LYS A 85 10.93 12.34 -11.06
C LYS A 85 9.41 12.12 -11.10
N ASN A 86 8.95 10.88 -11.00
CA ASN A 86 7.51 10.60 -10.96
C ASN A 86 6.89 11.18 -9.68
N LYS A 87 5.70 11.78 -9.81
CA LYS A 87 5.02 12.50 -8.73
C LYS A 87 4.38 11.53 -7.73
N TYR A 88 4.06 12.05 -6.54
CA TYR A 88 3.29 11.34 -5.52
C TYR A 88 1.79 11.55 -5.75
N ILE A 89 0.98 10.52 -5.51
CA ILE A 89 -0.50 10.59 -5.53
C ILE A 89 -1.07 10.17 -4.18
N ARG A 90 -2.19 10.76 -3.77
CA ARG A 90 -2.90 10.32 -2.55
C ARG A 90 -3.77 9.11 -2.86
N GLU A 91 -3.95 8.24 -1.87
CA GLU A 91 -4.80 7.04 -2.01
C GLU A 91 -6.22 7.38 -2.48
N LYS A 92 -6.82 8.45 -1.97
CA LYS A 92 -8.16 8.89 -2.40
C LYS A 92 -8.21 9.18 -3.90
N ASP A 93 -7.23 9.93 -4.39
CA ASP A 93 -7.15 10.34 -5.81
C ASP A 93 -6.88 9.12 -6.71
N LEU A 94 -6.07 8.17 -6.22
CA LEU A 94 -5.77 6.91 -6.87
C LEU A 94 -7.01 6.00 -6.99
N ILE A 95 -7.78 5.86 -5.91
CA ILE A 95 -9.03 5.07 -5.89
C ILE A 95 -10.04 5.62 -6.90
N LEU A 96 -10.15 6.95 -7.01
CA LEU A 96 -11.07 7.58 -7.97
C LEU A 96 -10.72 7.21 -9.43
N GLN A 97 -9.42 7.17 -9.77
CA GLN A 97 -8.98 6.75 -11.11
C GLN A 97 -9.18 5.25 -11.35
N ILE A 98 -9.05 4.41 -10.33
CA ILE A 98 -9.34 2.98 -10.48
C ILE A 98 -10.85 2.78 -10.70
N ILE A 99 -11.70 3.54 -9.98
CA ILE A 99 -13.15 3.47 -10.15
C ILE A 99 -13.57 3.82 -11.58
N SER A 100 -12.96 4.81 -12.23
CA SER A 100 -13.26 5.11 -13.63
C SER A 100 -12.91 3.94 -14.56
N PHE A 101 -11.84 3.19 -14.30
CA PHE A 101 -11.53 2.00 -15.10
C PHE A 101 -12.51 0.85 -14.90
N ILE A 102 -13.13 0.73 -13.72
CA ILE A 102 -14.18 -0.27 -13.50
C ILE A 102 -15.40 -0.02 -14.39
N ASP A 103 -15.60 1.22 -14.87
CA ASP A 103 -16.66 1.54 -15.84
C ASP A 103 -16.27 1.20 -17.29
N GLU A 104 -14.98 1.15 -17.59
CA GLU A 104 -14.49 0.92 -18.95
C GLU A 104 -14.13 -0.56 -19.22
N ILE A 105 -13.66 -1.26 -18.18
CA ILE A 105 -13.19 -2.65 -18.30
C ILE A 105 -14.37 -3.64 -18.31
N ASP A 106 -14.22 -4.75 -19.04
CA ASP A 106 -15.14 -5.90 -18.94
C ASP A 106 -15.01 -6.57 -17.56
N ILE A 107 -16.13 -6.78 -16.90
CA ILE A 107 -16.23 -7.44 -15.58
C ILE A 107 -15.56 -8.82 -15.59
N ASN A 108 -15.52 -9.51 -16.75
CA ASN A 108 -14.82 -10.78 -16.92
C ASN A 108 -13.31 -10.67 -16.67
N GLU A 109 -12.72 -9.48 -16.84
CA GLU A 109 -11.30 -9.24 -16.55
C GLU A 109 -11.02 -9.09 -15.04
N LEU A 110 -12.05 -8.88 -14.22
CA LEU A 110 -11.90 -8.81 -12.77
C LEU A 110 -11.65 -10.21 -12.21
N GLY A 111 -10.55 -10.38 -11.47
CA GLY A 111 -10.13 -11.67 -10.91
C GLY A 111 -11.03 -12.26 -9.84
N MET A 112 -12.15 -11.59 -9.54
CA MET A 112 -13.11 -12.04 -8.53
C MET A 112 -14.57 -12.00 -9.00
N LYS A 113 -14.86 -11.92 -10.31
CA LYS A 113 -16.25 -11.90 -10.84
C LYS A 113 -17.16 -12.92 -10.17
N LYS A 114 -16.79 -14.21 -10.21
CA LYS A 114 -17.57 -15.30 -9.58
C LYS A 114 -17.78 -15.10 -8.08
N LYS A 115 -16.77 -14.58 -7.36
CA LYS A 115 -16.87 -14.32 -5.93
C LYS A 115 -17.83 -13.16 -5.64
N LEU A 116 -17.78 -12.09 -6.44
CA LEU A 116 -18.72 -10.96 -6.35
C LEU A 116 -20.15 -11.45 -6.60
N GLU A 117 -20.36 -12.26 -7.65
CA GLU A 117 -21.66 -12.86 -7.96
C GLU A 117 -22.20 -13.72 -6.80
N ASP A 118 -21.36 -14.56 -6.19
CA ASP A 118 -21.74 -15.41 -5.07
C ASP A 118 -22.09 -14.60 -3.81
N GLU A 119 -21.31 -13.57 -3.50
CA GLU A 119 -21.58 -12.66 -2.38
C GLU A 119 -22.88 -11.88 -2.60
N MET A 120 -23.11 -11.40 -3.82
CA MET A 120 -24.35 -10.75 -4.22
C MET A 120 -25.58 -11.66 -4.11
N LYS A 121 -25.48 -12.91 -4.57
CA LYS A 121 -26.56 -13.90 -4.42
C LYS A 121 -26.88 -14.17 -2.95
N ARG A 122 -25.84 -14.28 -2.10
CA ARG A 122 -26.01 -14.44 -0.65
C ARG A 122 -26.67 -13.22 -0.01
N PHE A 123 -26.25 -12.02 -0.39
CA PHE A 123 -26.82 -10.78 0.12
C PHE A 123 -28.29 -10.61 -0.30
N ASN A 124 -28.60 -10.86 -1.57
CA ASN A 124 -29.99 -10.82 -2.06
C ASN A 124 -30.88 -11.85 -1.36
N LYS A 125 -30.37 -13.06 -1.10
CA LYS A 125 -31.08 -14.07 -0.30
C LYS A 125 -31.33 -13.57 1.12
N PHE A 126 -30.33 -12.98 1.75
CA PHE A 126 -30.42 -12.41 3.10
C PHE A 126 -31.45 -11.27 3.18
N GLN A 127 -31.42 -10.32 2.25
CA GLN A 127 -32.39 -9.21 2.20
C GLN A 127 -33.83 -9.71 2.08
N ARG A 128 -34.07 -10.71 1.23
CA ARG A 128 -35.41 -11.33 1.08
C ARG A 128 -35.85 -12.07 2.33
N SER A 129 -34.97 -12.87 2.93
CA SER A 129 -35.33 -13.74 4.05
C SER A 129 -35.43 -13.01 5.39
N VAL A 130 -34.60 -11.98 5.61
CA VAL A 130 -34.51 -11.28 6.90
C VAL A 130 -35.21 -9.93 6.88
N LEU A 131 -35.02 -9.15 5.80
CA LEU A 131 -35.55 -7.79 5.71
C LEU A 131 -36.89 -7.72 4.97
N GLY A 132 -37.35 -8.82 4.38
CA GLY A 132 -38.62 -8.88 3.63
C GLY A 132 -38.63 -8.02 2.36
N VAL A 133 -37.47 -7.56 1.89
CA VAL A 133 -37.36 -6.69 0.71
C VAL A 133 -37.53 -7.55 -0.54
N THR A 134 -38.62 -7.32 -1.28
CA THR A 134 -38.97 -8.04 -2.53
C THR A 134 -38.60 -7.26 -3.79
N GLU A 135 -38.42 -5.95 -3.69
CA GLU A 135 -38.05 -5.08 -4.82
C GLU A 135 -36.57 -5.25 -5.15
N LYS A 136 -36.29 -5.84 -6.31
CA LYS A 136 -35.00 -5.61 -6.97
C LYS A 136 -35.09 -4.24 -7.64
N LEU A 137 -34.09 -3.39 -7.45
CA LEU A 137 -33.81 -2.34 -8.42
C LEU A 137 -33.62 -3.03 -9.78
N GLU A 138 -34.27 -2.53 -10.84
CA GLU A 138 -34.15 -3.07 -12.20
C GLU A 138 -32.78 -2.72 -12.79
N THR A 139 -31.74 -3.34 -12.26
CA THR A 139 -30.38 -3.29 -12.79
C THR A 139 -30.01 -4.66 -13.34
N ASP A 140 -29.26 -4.68 -14.44
CA ASP A 140 -28.70 -5.94 -14.95
C ASP A 140 -27.58 -6.44 -14.00
N GLU A 141 -27.31 -7.74 -14.04
CA GLU A 141 -26.34 -8.38 -13.14
C GLU A 141 -24.93 -7.77 -13.25
N ASP A 142 -24.53 -7.32 -14.44
CA ASP A 142 -23.21 -6.74 -14.67
C ASP A 142 -23.10 -5.35 -14.02
N THR A 143 -24.15 -4.51 -14.12
CA THR A 143 -24.22 -3.22 -13.42
C THR A 143 -24.11 -3.37 -11.91
N ASP A 144 -24.78 -4.37 -11.35
CA ASP A 144 -24.71 -4.65 -9.92
C ASP A 144 -23.30 -5.06 -9.47
N ILE A 145 -22.64 -5.93 -10.25
CA ILE A 145 -21.27 -6.36 -9.96
C ILE A 145 -20.31 -5.17 -9.99
N ARG A 146 -20.46 -4.24 -10.97
CA ARG A 146 -19.65 -3.00 -11.01
C ARG A 146 -19.88 -2.12 -9.79
N ASN A 147 -21.13 -1.93 -9.38
CA ASN A 147 -21.45 -1.13 -8.19
C ASN A 147 -20.83 -1.75 -6.94
N TYR A 148 -20.88 -3.08 -6.81
CA TYR A 148 -20.24 -3.78 -5.70
C TYR A 148 -18.71 -3.67 -5.75
N ALA A 149 -18.09 -3.79 -6.93
CA ALA A 149 -16.65 -3.56 -7.10
C ALA A 149 -16.24 -2.13 -6.70
N LYS A 150 -17.02 -1.11 -7.09
CA LYS A 150 -16.81 0.28 -6.68
C LYS A 150 -16.93 0.46 -5.16
N TYR A 151 -17.89 -0.22 -4.54
CA TYR A 151 -18.04 -0.24 -3.08
C TYR A 151 -16.79 -0.83 -2.40
N LEU A 152 -16.30 -1.99 -2.88
CA LEU A 152 -15.09 -2.62 -2.35
C LEU A 152 -13.85 -1.72 -2.49
N LEU A 153 -13.73 -0.96 -3.58
CA LEU A 153 -12.62 -0.01 -3.75
C LEU A 153 -12.67 1.16 -2.77
N ARG A 154 -13.86 1.54 -2.28
CA ARG A 154 -14.03 2.62 -1.29
C ARG A 154 -13.85 2.07 0.12
N GLU A 155 -14.70 1.11 0.50
CA GLU A 155 -14.88 0.67 1.90
C GLU A 155 -14.25 -0.70 2.20
N GLY A 156 -13.84 -1.45 1.18
CA GLY A 156 -13.25 -2.78 1.37
C GLY A 156 -11.93 -2.75 2.14
N SER A 157 -11.61 -3.90 2.73
CA SER A 157 -10.33 -4.17 3.36
C SER A 157 -9.18 -4.13 2.33
N THR A 158 -7.95 -3.99 2.83
CA THR A 158 -6.73 -4.04 2.02
C THR A 158 -6.65 -5.30 1.16
N SER A 159 -7.09 -6.43 1.70
CA SER A 159 -7.08 -7.74 1.04
C SER A 159 -8.11 -7.83 -0.09
N GLU A 160 -9.32 -7.32 0.13
CA GLU A 160 -10.38 -7.29 -0.88
C GLU A 160 -10.01 -6.38 -2.05
N LYS A 161 -9.49 -5.19 -1.77
CA LYS A 161 -9.00 -4.24 -2.79
C LYS A 161 -7.90 -4.86 -3.63
N ARG A 162 -6.96 -5.58 -3.00
CA ARG A 162 -5.88 -6.28 -3.70
C ARG A 162 -6.41 -7.45 -4.55
N LEU A 163 -7.34 -8.22 -4.01
CA LEU A 163 -7.93 -9.37 -4.72
C LEU A 163 -8.69 -8.91 -5.96
N LEU A 164 -9.47 -7.84 -5.85
CA LEU A 164 -10.23 -7.25 -6.95
C LEU A 164 -9.35 -6.89 -8.15
N LEU A 165 -8.18 -6.31 -7.89
CA LEU A 165 -7.25 -5.83 -8.90
C LEU A 165 -6.14 -6.84 -9.25
N SER A 166 -6.20 -8.06 -8.73
CA SER A 166 -5.13 -9.05 -8.88
C SER A 166 -4.82 -9.40 -10.35
N ASN A 167 -5.85 -9.52 -11.19
CA ASN A 167 -5.72 -9.77 -12.62
C ASN A 167 -5.26 -8.55 -13.43
N LEU A 168 -5.44 -7.34 -12.90
CA LEU A 168 -5.07 -6.08 -13.57
C LEU A 168 -3.65 -5.62 -13.23
N ARG A 169 -2.93 -6.38 -12.40
CA ARG A 169 -1.61 -6.04 -11.83
C ARG A 169 -0.52 -5.69 -12.86
N SER A 170 -0.50 -6.32 -14.02
CA SER A 170 0.51 -6.06 -15.06
C SER A 170 0.03 -5.04 -16.09
N ARG A 171 -1.26 -4.70 -16.09
CA ARG A 171 -1.90 -3.86 -17.10
C ARG A 171 -2.01 -2.41 -16.67
N ILE A 172 -1.62 -2.02 -15.45
CA ILE A 172 -1.78 -0.65 -14.98
C ILE A 172 -0.43 0.05 -14.81
N ARG A 173 -0.27 1.17 -15.52
CA ARG A 173 0.90 2.04 -15.48
C ARG A 173 0.58 3.34 -14.76
N TYR A 174 1.47 3.76 -13.87
CA TYR A 174 1.37 4.99 -13.11
C TYR A 174 2.42 6.00 -13.56
N GLU A 175 1.97 7.18 -14.02
CA GLU A 175 2.83 8.26 -14.47
C GLU A 175 2.23 9.63 -14.13
N ASP A 176 3.00 10.47 -13.43
CA ASP A 176 2.67 11.87 -13.13
C ASP A 176 1.30 12.14 -12.50
N LYS A 177 0.86 11.21 -11.64
CA LYS A 177 -0.44 11.16 -10.95
C LYS A 177 -1.60 10.64 -11.79
N GLU A 178 -1.32 10.03 -12.93
CA GLU A 178 -2.32 9.41 -13.79
C GLU A 178 -2.05 7.91 -13.90
N LEU A 179 -3.11 7.12 -13.86
CA LEU A 179 -3.09 5.72 -14.21
C LEU A 179 -3.47 5.55 -15.68
N THR A 180 -2.86 4.57 -16.34
CA THR A 180 -3.18 4.18 -17.72
C THR A 180 -3.24 2.66 -17.81
N LEU A 181 -4.19 2.15 -18.57
CA LEU A 181 -4.28 0.73 -18.90
C LEU A 181 -3.37 0.44 -20.10
N ILE A 182 -2.45 -0.49 -19.93
CA ILE A 182 -1.67 -1.12 -20.98
C ILE A 182 -2.43 -2.39 -21.35
N GLY A 183 -3.16 -2.31 -22.47
CA GLY A 183 -3.82 -3.42 -23.13
C GLY A 183 -2.92 -4.04 -24.18
#